data_AF-A0A1A9AG23-F1
#
_entry.id   AF-A0A1A9AG23-F1
#
_cell.length_a   1.000
_cell.length_b   1.000
_cell.length_c   1.000
_cell.angle_alpha   90.00
_cell.angle_beta   90.00
_cell.angle_gamma   90.00
#
_symmetry.space_group_name_H-M   'P 1'
#
loop_
_entity.id
_entity.type
_entity.pdbx_description
1 polymer ?
#
loop_
_entity_poly.entity_id
_entity_poly.type
_entity_poly.pdbx_seq_one_letter_code
_entity_poly.pdbx_strand_id
1 'polypeptide(L)'
;MVDNLGYTTDLRNIPVEVFFDMITNDIKKLIHIYGHKHCGLRHEELCEKIKNIIFEKKKVILPLMDESGKKKLISDWKSQKKEFFNKLFEKEGFINMCEPPHENGNKNLQKLKLKHIEFCKKRDDWKAAVEANPEYNACREYNSWIETEKASFNLAIPIGENPLKYY
;
A
#
# COMPACT_ATOMS: atom_id res chain seq x y z
N MET A 1 -23.20 53.73 -1.25
CA MET A 1 -21.85 53.14 -1.30
C MET A 1 -22.04 51.69 -1.68
N VAL A 2 -21.43 51.27 -2.79
CA VAL A 2 -21.55 49.91 -3.32
C VAL A 2 -20.65 49.05 -2.44
N ASP A 3 -21.26 48.14 -1.67
CA ASP A 3 -20.54 47.07 -1.02
C ASP A 3 -19.92 46.21 -2.12
N ASN A 4 -18.61 46.38 -2.29
CA ASN A 4 -17.80 45.61 -3.20
C ASN A 4 -17.74 44.19 -2.61
N LEU A 5 -18.79 43.39 -2.88
CA LEU A 5 -18.77 41.94 -2.69
C LEU A 5 -17.50 41.46 -3.36
N GLY A 6 -16.51 41.12 -2.55
CA GLY A 6 -15.22 40.62 -3.00
C GLY A 6 -15.45 39.34 -3.77
N TYR A 7 -15.66 39.46 -5.07
CA TYR A 7 -15.63 38.35 -6.00
C TYR A 7 -14.30 37.64 -5.78
N THR A 8 -14.36 36.48 -5.15
CA THR A 8 -13.20 35.62 -4.97
C THR A 8 -12.73 35.27 -6.38
N THR A 9 -11.59 35.80 -6.79
CA THR A 9 -10.99 35.54 -8.11
C THR A 9 -10.51 34.09 -8.29
N ASP A 10 -10.77 33.23 -7.30
CA ASP A 10 -10.40 31.82 -7.21
C ASP A 10 -11.31 30.92 -8.08
N LEU A 11 -11.43 31.24 -9.37
CA LEU A 11 -12.25 30.49 -10.33
C LEU A 11 -11.71 29.09 -10.66
N ARG A 12 -10.56 28.69 -10.09
CA ARG A 12 -9.93 27.37 -10.33
C ARG A 12 -9.43 26.68 -9.07
N ASN A 13 -10.18 26.77 -7.97
CA ASN A 13 -9.94 25.97 -6.77
C ASN A 13 -10.55 24.58 -6.90
N ILE A 14 -9.71 23.56 -7.02
CA ILE A 14 -10.08 22.14 -6.92
C ILE A 14 -9.89 21.69 -5.45
N PRO A 15 -10.92 21.14 -4.78
CA PRO A 15 -10.79 20.60 -3.43
C PRO A 15 -9.79 19.44 -3.37
N VAL A 16 -9.10 19.28 -2.23
CA VAL A 16 -8.10 18.21 -2.04
C VAL A 16 -8.73 16.82 -2.07
N GLU A 17 -10.01 16.71 -1.71
CA GLU A 17 -10.81 15.49 -1.76
C GLU A 17 -10.86 14.90 -3.17
N VAL A 18 -10.94 15.76 -4.20
CA VAL A 18 -10.90 15.32 -5.60
C VAL A 18 -9.55 14.65 -5.91
N PHE A 19 -8.46 15.16 -5.36
CA PHE A 19 -7.14 14.54 -5.52
C PHE A 19 -7.05 13.20 -4.78
N PHE A 20 -7.60 13.11 -3.57
CA PHE A 20 -7.67 11.86 -2.81
C PHE A 20 -8.49 10.79 -3.56
N ASP A 21 -9.63 11.15 -4.12
CA ASP A 21 -10.46 10.23 -4.92
C ASP A 21 -9.70 9.73 -6.16
N MET A 22 -8.93 10.61 -6.82
CA MET A 22 -8.13 10.29 -8.00
C MET A 22 -7.06 9.22 -7.75
N ILE A 23 -6.51 9.13 -6.52
CA ILE A 23 -5.45 8.19 -6.17
C ILE A 23 -5.96 6.96 -5.39
N THR A 24 -7.13 7.03 -4.76
CA THR A 24 -7.61 6.02 -3.80
C THR A 24 -7.65 4.62 -4.41
N ASN A 25 -8.30 4.44 -5.56
CA ASN A 25 -8.44 3.11 -6.17
C ASN A 25 -7.11 2.55 -6.67
N ASP A 26 -6.22 3.40 -7.18
CA ASP A 26 -4.89 2.98 -7.64
C ASP A 26 -4.04 2.51 -6.44
N ILE A 27 -4.11 3.20 -5.29
CA ILE A 27 -3.43 2.80 -4.06
C ILE A 27 -4.01 1.49 -3.51
N LYS A 28 -5.33 1.32 -3.48
CA LYS A 28 -5.96 0.05 -3.04
C LYS A 28 -5.49 -1.14 -3.87
N LYS A 29 -5.46 -1.00 -5.19
CA LYS A 29 -4.93 -2.02 -6.09
C LYS A 29 -3.49 -2.39 -5.72
N LEU A 30 -2.63 -1.40 -5.45
CA LEU A 30 -1.28 -1.69 -4.99
C LEU A 30 -1.26 -2.41 -3.64
N ILE A 31 -2.07 -2.01 -2.66
CA ILE A 31 -2.16 -2.70 -1.37
C ILE A 31 -2.53 -4.18 -1.56
N HIS A 32 -3.48 -4.51 -2.46
CA HIS A 32 -3.82 -5.90 -2.76
C HIS A 32 -2.71 -6.64 -3.52
N ILE A 33 -1.97 -5.99 -4.41
CA ILE A 33 -0.83 -6.60 -5.12
C ILE A 33 0.31 -6.88 -4.15
N TYR A 34 0.61 -5.96 -3.24
CA TYR A 34 1.77 -6.01 -2.35
C TYR A 34 1.48 -6.53 -0.95
N GLY A 35 0.22 -6.79 -0.64
CA GLY A 35 -0.25 -7.18 0.68
C GLY A 35 -1.06 -8.45 0.68
N HIS A 36 -1.11 -9.05 1.85
CA HIS A 36 -1.99 -10.15 2.20
C HIS A 36 -2.44 -9.97 3.64
N LYS A 37 -3.74 -9.79 3.88
CA LYS A 37 -4.28 -9.38 5.19
C LYS A 37 -3.82 -10.25 6.36
N HIS A 38 -3.59 -11.55 6.11
CA HIS A 38 -3.16 -12.49 7.14
C HIS A 38 -1.65 -12.72 7.23
N CYS A 39 -0.86 -12.12 6.32
CA CYS A 39 0.59 -12.38 6.25
C CYS A 39 1.47 -11.13 6.17
N GLY A 40 0.92 -9.96 5.88
CA GLY A 40 1.63 -8.69 5.93
C GLY A 40 1.62 -7.93 4.60
N LEU A 41 2.44 -6.89 4.55
CA LEU A 41 2.48 -5.91 3.46
C LEU A 41 3.92 -5.61 3.06
N ARG A 42 4.19 -5.50 1.76
CA ARG A 42 5.51 -5.14 1.24
C ARG A 42 5.71 -3.63 1.21
N HIS A 43 6.18 -3.09 2.33
CA HIS A 43 6.19 -1.64 2.55
C HIS A 43 7.06 -0.85 1.56
N GLU A 44 8.33 -1.19 1.37
CA GLU A 44 9.27 -0.36 0.58
C GLU A 44 8.81 -0.15 -0.87
N GLU A 45 8.55 -1.24 -1.59
CA GLU A 45 8.10 -1.14 -2.99
C GLU A 45 6.70 -0.55 -3.10
N LEU A 46 5.79 -0.87 -2.17
CA LEU A 46 4.45 -0.30 -2.14
C LEU A 46 4.52 1.23 -2.01
N CYS A 47 5.27 1.73 -1.02
CA CYS A 47 5.37 3.17 -0.77
C CYS A 47 6.02 3.90 -1.95
N GLU A 48 7.05 3.33 -2.59
CA GLU A 48 7.63 3.90 -3.81
C GLU A 48 6.63 3.95 -4.97
N LYS A 49 5.82 2.90 -5.17
CA LYS A 49 4.79 2.91 -6.22
C LYS A 49 3.64 3.88 -5.92
N ILE A 50 3.24 4.01 -4.66
CA ILE A 50 2.26 5.01 -4.21
C ILE A 50 2.79 6.43 -4.48
N LYS A 51 4.05 6.69 -4.16
CA LYS A 51 4.71 7.98 -4.41
C LYS A 51 4.71 8.33 -5.90
N ASN A 52 4.99 7.35 -6.75
CA ASN A 52 4.92 7.53 -8.21
C ASN A 52 3.50 7.83 -8.70
N ILE A 53 2.47 7.12 -8.19
CA ILE A 53 1.07 7.46 -8.50
C ILE A 53 0.76 8.90 -8.13
N ILE A 54 1.09 9.31 -6.91
CA ILE A 54 0.85 10.68 -6.43
C ILE A 54 1.52 11.70 -7.35
N PHE A 55 2.79 11.45 -7.71
CA PHE A 55 3.56 12.33 -8.58
C PHE A 55 2.89 12.48 -9.96
N GLU A 56 2.50 11.37 -10.59
CA GLU A 56 1.85 11.40 -11.90
C GLU A 56 0.47 12.05 -11.84
N LYS A 57 -0.35 11.77 -10.83
CA LYS A 57 -1.66 12.42 -10.68
C LYS A 57 -1.52 13.92 -10.39
N LYS A 58 -0.51 14.35 -9.63
CA LYS A 58 -0.22 15.78 -9.39
C LYS A 58 0.09 16.52 -10.68
N LYS A 59 0.86 15.90 -11.60
CA LYS A 59 1.14 16.49 -12.93
C LYS A 59 -0.13 16.72 -13.75
N VAL A 60 -1.17 15.92 -13.54
CA VAL A 60 -2.44 16.04 -14.26
C VAL A 60 -3.34 17.12 -13.64
N ILE A 61 -3.45 17.16 -12.31
CA ILE A 61 -4.42 18.03 -11.64
C ILE A 61 -3.92 19.48 -11.48
N LEU A 62 -2.63 19.69 -11.21
CA LEU A 62 -2.08 21.03 -10.94
C LEU A 62 -2.20 21.98 -12.14
N PRO A 63 -2.01 21.57 -13.41
CA PRO A 63 -2.21 22.44 -14.57
C PRO A 63 -3.63 22.95 -14.77
N LEU A 64 -4.63 22.33 -14.13
CA LEU A 64 -6.03 22.75 -14.21
C LEU A 64 -6.32 23.97 -13.32
N MET A 65 -5.37 24.37 -12.47
CA MET A 65 -5.52 25.41 -11.46
C MET A 65 -4.64 26.64 -11.78
N ASP A 66 -5.02 27.79 -11.25
CA ASP A 66 -4.14 28.95 -11.19
C ASP A 66 -3.13 28.82 -10.03
N GLU A 67 -2.23 29.80 -9.88
CA GLU A 67 -1.19 29.76 -8.84
C GLU A 67 -1.75 29.79 -7.41
N SER A 68 -2.90 30.43 -7.20
CA SER A 68 -3.59 30.46 -5.90
C SER A 68 -4.09 29.06 -5.54
N GLY A 69 -4.82 28.43 -6.47
CA GLY A 69 -5.33 27.08 -6.32
C GLY A 69 -4.24 26.04 -6.14
N LYS A 70 -3.16 26.08 -6.93
CA LYS A 70 -2.02 25.17 -6.77
C LYS A 70 -1.44 25.22 -5.36
N LYS A 71 -1.20 26.41 -4.82
CA LYS A 71 -0.67 26.60 -3.45
C LYS A 71 -1.61 26.02 -2.41
N LYS A 72 -2.91 26.29 -2.56
CA LYS A 72 -3.95 25.76 -1.67
C LYS A 72 -3.98 24.24 -1.69
N LEU A 73 -4.07 23.61 -2.87
CA LEU A 73 -4.09 22.16 -3.01
C LEU A 73 -2.84 21.50 -2.40
N ILE A 74 -1.65 22.08 -2.60
CA ILE A 74 -0.40 21.56 -2.04
C ILE A 74 -0.40 21.66 -0.50
N SER A 75 -0.91 22.77 0.05
CA SER A 75 -1.04 22.96 1.49
C SER A 75 -2.03 21.99 2.12
N ASP A 76 -3.22 21.87 1.53
CA ASP A 76 -4.28 20.97 1.99
C ASP A 76 -3.83 19.51 1.89
N TRP A 77 -3.17 19.13 0.78
CA TRP A 77 -2.53 17.82 0.64
C TRP A 77 -1.53 17.56 1.76
N LYS A 78 -0.62 18.51 2.04
CA LYS A 78 0.44 18.31 3.04
C LYS A 78 -0.12 18.14 4.46
N SER A 79 -1.18 18.87 4.79
CA SER A 79 -1.83 18.80 6.11
C SER A 79 -2.68 17.54 6.28
N GLN A 80 -3.39 17.12 5.24
CA GLN A 80 -4.37 16.02 5.34
C GLN A 80 -3.83 14.64 4.91
N LYS A 81 -2.73 14.56 4.16
CA LYS A 81 -2.23 13.29 3.59
C LYS A 81 -2.05 12.17 4.63
N LYS A 82 -1.56 12.49 5.84
CA LYS A 82 -1.30 11.48 6.88
C LYS A 82 -2.61 10.82 7.32
N GLU A 83 -3.63 11.62 7.57
CA GLU A 83 -4.95 11.12 7.98
C GLU A 83 -5.61 10.33 6.85
N PHE A 84 -5.53 10.83 5.61
CA PHE A 84 -5.99 10.11 4.43
C PHE A 84 -5.35 8.71 4.34
N PHE A 85 -4.03 8.62 4.45
CA PHE A 85 -3.31 7.35 4.37
C PHE A 85 -3.64 6.42 5.53
N ASN A 86 -3.73 6.93 6.76
CA ASN A 86 -4.12 6.13 7.93
C ASN A 86 -5.49 5.48 7.70
N LYS A 87 -6.50 6.27 7.31
CA LYS A 87 -7.86 5.78 7.04
C LYS A 87 -7.89 4.79 5.87
N LEU A 88 -7.09 5.04 4.82
CA LEU A 88 -7.04 4.17 3.65
C LEU A 88 -6.44 2.80 4.00
N PHE A 89 -5.29 2.77 4.68
CA PHE A 89 -4.64 1.53 5.06
C PHE A 89 -5.47 0.74 6.07
N GLU A 90 -6.07 1.42 7.05
CA GLU A 90 -6.94 0.79 8.05
C GLU A 90 -8.14 0.09 7.40
N LYS A 91 -8.79 0.73 6.42
CA LYS A 91 -9.88 0.12 5.64
C LYS A 91 -9.45 -1.13 4.89
N GLU A 92 -8.20 -1.18 4.44
CA GLU A 92 -7.61 -2.35 3.77
C GLU A 92 -7.05 -3.38 4.77
N GLY A 93 -7.14 -3.12 6.08
CA GLY A 93 -6.68 -4.01 7.15
C GLY A 93 -5.19 -3.93 7.46
N PHE A 94 -4.54 -2.81 7.13
CA PHE A 94 -3.12 -2.59 7.35
C PHE A 94 -2.85 -1.32 8.18
N ILE A 95 -1.69 -1.26 8.81
CA ILE A 95 -1.18 -0.03 9.42
C ILE A 95 -0.46 0.79 8.35
N ASN A 96 -0.70 2.10 8.30
CA ASN A 96 0.02 3.00 7.39
C ASN A 96 1.50 3.09 7.79
N MET A 97 2.38 2.77 6.84
CA MET A 97 3.84 2.83 7.00
C MET A 97 4.52 3.65 5.89
N CYS A 98 3.72 4.30 5.03
CA CYS A 98 4.21 5.16 3.96
C CYS A 98 4.22 6.64 4.35
N GLU A 99 3.42 7.05 5.34
CA GLU A 99 3.35 8.44 5.80
C GLU A 99 3.29 8.56 7.33
N PRO A 100 4.38 9.03 8.00
CA PRO A 100 5.67 9.39 7.40
C PRO A 100 6.38 8.15 6.81
N PRO A 101 7.25 8.33 5.80
CA PRO A 101 8.04 7.24 5.25
C PRO A 101 8.92 6.66 6.36
N HIS A 102 8.82 5.34 6.56
CA HIS A 102 9.70 4.64 7.47
C HIS A 102 11.07 4.42 6.81
N GLU A 103 12.14 4.36 7.62
CA GLU A 103 13.47 3.99 7.11
C GLU A 103 13.47 2.60 6.49
N ASN A 104 14.26 2.42 5.43
CA ASN A 104 14.42 1.15 4.76
C ASN A 104 15.05 0.13 5.71
N GLY A 105 14.30 -0.91 6.04
CA GLY A 105 14.81 -2.03 6.83
C GLY A 105 15.86 -2.85 6.09
N ASN A 106 16.42 -3.86 6.77
CA ASN A 106 17.38 -4.79 6.18
C ASN A 106 16.86 -5.39 4.87
N LYS A 107 17.61 -5.24 3.77
CA LYS A 107 17.22 -5.70 2.41
C LYS A 107 16.91 -7.21 2.36
N ASN A 108 17.64 -8.03 3.11
CA ASN A 108 17.40 -9.47 3.17
C ASN A 108 16.08 -9.77 3.87
N LEU A 109 15.77 -9.05 4.96
CA LEU A 109 14.49 -9.16 5.66
C LEU A 109 13.32 -8.72 4.77
N GLN A 110 13.47 -7.65 3.99
CA GLN A 110 12.45 -7.23 3.01
C GLN A 110 12.22 -8.29 1.93
N LYS A 111 13.29 -8.93 1.43
CA LYS A 111 13.18 -10.04 0.48
C LYS A 111 12.49 -11.27 1.10
N LEU A 112 12.76 -11.57 2.37
CA LEU A 112 12.10 -12.66 3.09
C LEU A 112 10.61 -12.39 3.32
N LYS A 113 10.26 -11.16 3.74
CA LYS A 113 8.86 -10.72 3.87
C LYS A 113 8.10 -10.83 2.55
N LEU A 114 8.73 -10.45 1.43
CA LEU A 114 8.13 -10.64 0.10
C LEU A 114 7.79 -12.11 -0.16
N LYS A 115 8.79 -12.99 -0.04
CA LYS A 115 8.60 -14.42 -0.28
C LYS A 115 7.49 -14.99 0.60
N HIS A 116 7.40 -14.54 1.85
CA HIS A 116 6.35 -14.96 2.77
C HIS A 116 4.95 -14.52 2.31
N ILE A 117 4.80 -13.28 1.83
CA ILE A 117 3.52 -12.78 1.30
C ILE A 117 3.10 -13.56 0.04
N GLU A 118 4.04 -13.80 -0.88
CA GLU A 118 3.79 -14.59 -2.10
C GLU A 118 3.41 -16.03 -1.77
N PHE A 119 4.11 -16.66 -0.84
CA PHE A 119 3.78 -17.96 -0.30
C PHE A 119 2.35 -17.99 0.26
N CYS A 120 1.97 -17.00 1.08
CA CYS A 120 0.64 -16.95 1.67
C CYS A 120 -0.47 -16.84 0.65
N LYS A 121 -0.30 -15.99 -0.38
CA LYS A 121 -1.29 -15.87 -1.47
C LYS A 121 -1.51 -17.21 -2.16
N LYS A 122 -0.41 -17.84 -2.61
CA LYS A 122 -0.46 -19.14 -3.27
C LYS A 122 -1.05 -20.22 -2.36
N ARG A 123 -0.70 -20.21 -1.07
CA ARG A 123 -1.24 -21.14 -0.08
C ARG A 123 -2.75 -21.00 0.03
N ASP A 124 -3.25 -19.78 0.22
CA ASP A 124 -4.68 -19.56 0.48
C ASP A 124 -5.50 -19.84 -0.80
N ASP A 125 -5.00 -19.44 -1.97
CA ASP A 125 -5.63 -19.75 -3.27
C ASP A 125 -5.69 -21.26 -3.53
N TRP A 126 -4.57 -21.98 -3.35
CA TRP A 126 -4.52 -23.42 -3.59
C TRP A 126 -5.33 -24.20 -2.54
N LYS A 127 -5.27 -23.77 -1.27
CA LYS A 127 -6.09 -24.34 -0.22
C LYS A 127 -7.57 -24.22 -0.55
N ALA A 128 -8.04 -23.05 -0.98
CA ALA A 128 -9.43 -22.85 -1.37
C ALA A 128 -9.83 -23.76 -2.54
N ALA A 129 -8.96 -23.93 -3.54
CA ALA A 129 -9.20 -24.83 -4.67
C ALA A 129 -9.32 -26.30 -4.24
N VAL A 130 -8.44 -26.76 -3.34
CA VAL A 130 -8.46 -28.13 -2.81
C VAL A 130 -9.65 -28.36 -1.87
N GLU A 131 -10.04 -27.38 -1.06
CA GLU A 131 -11.23 -27.48 -0.21
C GLU A 131 -12.52 -27.53 -1.04
N ALA A 132 -12.57 -26.83 -2.17
CA ALA A 132 -13.71 -26.87 -3.09
C ALA A 132 -13.85 -28.21 -3.83
N ASN A 133 -12.73 -28.87 -4.15
CA ASN A 133 -12.70 -30.21 -4.75
C ASN A 133 -11.62 -31.09 -4.07
N PRO A 134 -11.97 -31.79 -2.98
CA PRO A 134 -10.99 -32.48 -2.12
C PRO A 134 -10.51 -33.81 -2.71
N GLU A 135 -9.74 -33.72 -3.79
CA GLU A 135 -9.08 -34.87 -4.40
C GLU A 135 -7.82 -35.25 -3.62
N TYR A 136 -7.71 -36.53 -3.25
CA TYR A 136 -6.61 -37.04 -2.40
C TYR A 136 -5.21 -36.67 -2.93
N ASN A 137 -4.98 -36.79 -4.24
CA ASN A 137 -3.68 -36.46 -4.84
C ASN A 137 -3.40 -34.95 -4.78
N ALA A 138 -4.39 -34.10 -5.05
CA ALA A 138 -4.25 -32.64 -4.94
C ALA A 138 -3.96 -32.21 -3.50
N CYS A 139 -4.65 -32.80 -2.50
CA CYS A 139 -4.36 -32.59 -1.09
C CYS A 139 -2.92 -32.98 -0.73
N ARG A 140 -2.44 -34.11 -1.24
CA ARG A 140 -1.08 -34.61 -0.97
C ARG A 140 -0.03 -33.68 -1.57
N GLU A 141 -0.22 -33.25 -2.81
CA GLU A 141 0.68 -32.32 -3.49
C GLU A 141 0.75 -30.97 -2.77
N TYR A 142 -0.41 -30.43 -2.38
CA TYR A 142 -0.50 -29.22 -1.58
C TYR A 142 0.31 -29.35 -0.27
N ASN A 143 0.09 -30.42 0.51
CA ASN A 143 0.81 -30.64 1.76
C ASN A 143 2.33 -30.80 1.55
N SER A 144 2.75 -31.51 0.49
CA SER A 144 4.17 -31.67 0.15
C SER A 144 4.82 -30.34 -0.22
N TRP A 145 4.10 -29.47 -0.94
CA TRP A 145 4.58 -28.13 -1.28
C TRP A 145 4.76 -27.27 -0.02
N ILE A 146 3.80 -27.32 0.92
CA ILE A 146 3.90 -26.58 2.20
C ILE A 146 5.17 -26.94 2.97
N GLU A 147 5.49 -28.22 3.11
CA GLU A 147 6.69 -28.65 3.84
C GLU A 147 7.98 -28.21 3.12
N THR A 148 7.98 -28.21 1.79
CA THR A 148 9.11 -27.70 0.99
C THR A 148 9.34 -26.20 1.23
N GLU A 149 8.27 -25.40 1.21
CA GLU A 149 8.36 -23.97 1.45
C GLU A 149 8.81 -23.66 2.88
N LYS A 150 8.25 -24.33 3.89
CA LYS A 150 8.69 -24.21 5.30
C LYS A 150 10.18 -24.47 5.46
N ALA A 151 10.69 -25.56 4.86
CA ALA A 151 12.12 -25.88 4.89
C ALA A 151 12.96 -24.75 4.26
N SER A 152 12.50 -24.17 3.15
CA SER A 152 13.19 -23.06 2.48
C SER A 152 13.27 -21.80 3.35
N PHE A 153 12.23 -21.49 4.13
CA PHE A 153 12.22 -20.35 5.05
C PHE A 153 13.17 -20.57 6.23
N ASN A 154 13.21 -21.79 6.80
CA ASN A 154 14.12 -22.13 7.90
C ASN A 154 15.59 -22.01 7.51
N LEU A 155 15.94 -22.36 6.26
CA LEU A 155 17.29 -22.19 5.73
C LEU A 155 17.67 -20.73 5.44
N ALA A 156 16.66 -19.85 5.29
CA ALA A 156 16.86 -18.44 4.94
C ALA A 156 17.06 -17.53 6.16
N ILE A 157 16.86 -18.01 7.38
CA ILE A 157 17.10 -17.26 8.62
C ILE A 157 18.59 -17.42 9.01
N PRO A 158 19.42 -16.36 8.97
CA PRO A 158 20.80 -16.45 9.42
C PRO A 158 20.85 -16.73 10.93
N ILE A 159 21.71 -17.67 11.32
CA ILE A 159 21.95 -18.06 12.71
C ILE A 159 22.43 -16.82 13.48
N GLY A 160 21.61 -16.31 14.42
CA GLY A 160 22.01 -15.25 15.36
C GLY A 160 21.16 -13.98 15.38
N GLU A 161 20.20 -13.78 14.47
CA GLU A 161 19.26 -12.65 14.57
C GLU A 161 17.95 -13.07 15.25
N ASN A 162 17.64 -12.43 16.39
CA ASN A 162 16.39 -12.64 17.12
C ASN A 162 15.20 -12.09 16.30
N PRO A 163 14.25 -12.94 15.84
CA PRO A 163 13.09 -12.50 15.06
C PRO A 163 12.17 -11.53 15.80
N LEU A 164 12.26 -11.46 17.13
CA LEU A 164 11.42 -10.62 18.00
C LEU A 164 11.87 -9.16 18.10
N LYS A 165 12.96 -8.76 17.45
CA LYS A 165 13.39 -7.35 17.44
C LYS A 165 12.61 -6.45 16.47
N TYR A 166 11.70 -7.03 15.68
CA TYR A 166 11.02 -6.33 14.58
C TYR A 166 9.49 -6.50 14.58
N TYR A 167 8.91 -6.95 15.70
CA TYR A 167 7.48 -6.89 15.98
C TYR A 167 7.18 -5.69 16.88
#